data_AF-A0A6L3ABP4-F1
#
_entry.id   AF-A0A6L3ABP4-F1
#
_cell.length_a   1.000
_cell.length_b   1.000
_cell.length_c   1.000
_cell.angle_alpha   90.00
_cell.angle_beta   90.00
_cell.angle_gamma   90.00
#
_symmetry.space_group_name_H-M   'P 1'
#
loop_
_entity.id
_entity.type
_entity.pdbx_description
1 polymer ?
#
loop_
_entity_poly.entity_id
_entity_poly.type
_entity_poly.pdbx_seq_one_letter_code
_entity_poly.pdbx_strand_id
1 'polypeptide(L)'
;GATSVTFGGTAATFTVNNSTSITATSPAHSSGAVDVIVTTPSGSSPNTSADNFTYTSVSAHHTYVLSFQWNLLVWFGANGANVETALKGWESVDDTLTNNVFSVVTAVYRWNAVLQQWLAFFPSAVGTPGANDFTSFDRYVAYWVAVVTGANWTIATP
;
A
#
# COMPACT_ATOMS: atom_id res chain seq x y z
N GLY A 1 -16.28 -21.80 -31.86
CA GLY A 1 -16.12 -20.95 -30.66
C GLY A 1 -14.65 -20.70 -30.40
N ALA A 2 -14.33 -19.99 -29.32
CA ALA A 2 -12.95 -19.81 -28.87
C ALA A 2 -12.31 -21.16 -28.49
N THR A 3 -11.03 -21.31 -28.77
CA THR A 3 -10.18 -22.48 -28.47
C THR A 3 -9.00 -22.13 -27.56
N SER A 4 -8.67 -20.85 -27.40
CA SER A 4 -7.74 -20.35 -26.38
C SER A 4 -8.10 -18.92 -25.97
N VAL A 5 -7.74 -18.54 -24.75
CA VAL A 5 -7.75 -17.17 -24.25
C VAL A 5 -6.43 -16.94 -23.52
N THR A 6 -5.71 -15.86 -23.81
CA THR A 6 -4.49 -15.48 -23.09
C THR A 6 -4.54 -14.03 -22.62
N PHE A 7 -3.88 -13.75 -21.50
CA PHE A 7 -3.69 -12.42 -20.92
C PHE A 7 -2.18 -12.17 -20.89
N GLY A 8 -1.67 -11.25 -21.70
CA GLY A 8 -0.22 -11.02 -21.83
C GLY A 8 0.56 -12.26 -22.31
N GLY A 9 -0.10 -13.15 -23.08
CA GLY A 9 0.44 -14.46 -23.46
C GLY A 9 0.29 -15.57 -22.42
N THR A 10 -0.15 -15.27 -21.19
CA THR A 10 -0.43 -16.29 -20.16
C THR A 10 -1.82 -16.89 -20.38
N ALA A 11 -1.93 -18.21 -20.47
CA ALA A 11 -3.21 -18.88 -20.70
C ALA A 11 -4.21 -18.71 -19.54
N ALA A 12 -5.46 -18.41 -19.89
CA ALA A 12 -6.59 -18.31 -18.97
C ALA A 12 -7.48 -19.55 -19.01
N THR A 13 -8.16 -19.85 -17.89
CA THR A 13 -9.32 -20.76 -17.91
C THR A 13 -10.55 -20.00 -18.41
N PHE A 14 -11.35 -20.62 -19.28
CA PHE A 14 -12.53 -19.96 -19.84
C PHE A 14 -13.66 -20.94 -20.19
N THR A 15 -14.88 -20.42 -20.27
CA THR A 15 -16.08 -21.12 -20.76
C THR A 15 -16.70 -20.33 -21.92
N VAL A 16 -17.12 -21.02 -22.98
CA VAL A 16 -17.86 -20.40 -24.09
C VAL A 16 -19.34 -20.35 -23.73
N ASN A 17 -19.91 -19.14 -23.64
CA ASN A 17 -21.29 -18.94 -23.20
C ASN A 17 -22.28 -19.10 -24.36
N ASN A 18 -21.96 -18.53 -25.53
CA ASN A 18 -22.77 -18.60 -26.75
C ASN A 18 -21.90 -18.34 -28.00
N SER A 19 -22.48 -17.81 -29.09
CA SER A 19 -21.79 -17.46 -30.34
C SER A 19 -20.89 -16.22 -30.27
N THR A 20 -21.10 -15.31 -29.31
CA THR A 20 -20.42 -13.99 -29.22
C THR A 20 -19.89 -13.64 -27.83
N SER A 21 -20.04 -14.52 -26.84
CA SER A 21 -19.64 -14.30 -25.44
C SER A 21 -18.89 -15.50 -24.87
N ILE A 22 -17.85 -15.18 -24.10
CA ILE A 22 -17.07 -16.11 -23.27
C ILE A 22 -16.93 -15.53 -21.86
N THR A 23 -16.74 -16.39 -20.86
CA THR A 23 -16.32 -15.99 -19.51
C THR A 23 -14.91 -16.53 -19.30
N ALA A 24 -13.95 -15.68 -18.94
CA ALA A 24 -12.57 -16.08 -18.66
C ALA A 24 -12.14 -15.64 -17.26
N THR A 25 -11.32 -16.45 -16.60
CA THR A 25 -10.64 -16.08 -15.35
C THR A 25 -9.22 -15.64 -15.69
N SER A 26 -8.87 -14.41 -15.35
CA SER A 26 -7.51 -13.89 -15.53
C SER A 26 -6.51 -14.71 -14.69
N PRO A 27 -5.39 -15.17 -15.29
CA PRO A 27 -4.33 -15.85 -14.55
C PRO A 27 -3.57 -14.87 -13.63
N ALA A 28 -2.74 -15.39 -12.73
CA ALA A 28 -1.83 -14.54 -11.97
C ALA A 28 -0.79 -13.89 -12.91
N HIS A 29 -0.60 -12.58 -12.78
CA HIS A 29 0.32 -11.78 -13.59
C HIS A 29 0.89 -10.62 -12.75
N SER A 30 2.02 -10.05 -13.17
CA SER A 30 2.53 -8.80 -12.59
C SER A 30 1.60 -7.62 -12.87
N SER A 31 1.62 -6.58 -12.03
CA SER A 31 0.85 -5.36 -12.27
C SER A 31 1.26 -4.67 -13.58
N GLY A 32 0.28 -4.17 -14.33
CA GLY A 32 0.46 -3.56 -15.64
C GLY A 32 -0.67 -3.89 -16.60
N ALA A 33 -0.74 -3.14 -17.71
CA ALA A 33 -1.65 -3.45 -18.81
C ALA A 33 -1.10 -4.61 -19.65
N VAL A 34 -1.98 -5.54 -20.02
CA VAL A 34 -1.69 -6.64 -20.95
C VAL A 34 -2.80 -6.80 -21.98
N ASP A 35 -2.44 -7.31 -23.15
CA ASP A 35 -3.37 -7.69 -24.21
C ASP A 35 -4.18 -8.96 -23.85
N VAL A 36 -5.45 -9.03 -24.23
CA VAL A 36 -6.32 -10.20 -24.05
C VAL A 36 -6.66 -10.82 -25.39
N ILE A 37 -5.88 -11.83 -25.78
CA ILE A 37 -6.02 -12.48 -27.08
C ILE A 37 -6.98 -13.66 -26.98
N VAL A 38 -8.01 -13.68 -27.82
CA VAL A 38 -8.90 -14.83 -28.02
C VAL A 38 -8.56 -15.52 -29.33
N THR A 39 -8.20 -16.80 -29.28
CA THR A 39 -7.94 -17.61 -30.48
C THR A 39 -9.13 -18.50 -30.82
N THR A 40 -9.44 -18.59 -32.11
CA THR A 40 -10.40 -19.52 -32.72
C THR A 40 -9.68 -20.35 -33.79
N PRO A 41 -10.29 -21.42 -34.34
CA PRO A 41 -9.72 -22.13 -35.50
C PRO A 41 -9.51 -21.26 -36.75
N SER A 42 -10.19 -20.10 -36.82
CA SER A 42 -10.05 -19.14 -37.92
C SER A 42 -8.94 -18.10 -37.70
N GLY A 43 -8.30 -18.07 -36.52
CA GLY A 43 -7.28 -17.10 -36.14
C GLY A 43 -7.51 -16.48 -34.75
N SER A 44 -6.58 -15.60 -34.35
CA SER A 44 -6.64 -14.82 -33.11
C SER A 44 -7.28 -13.44 -33.32
N SER A 45 -7.79 -12.84 -32.25
CA SER A 45 -8.16 -11.42 -32.23
C SER A 45 -6.95 -10.51 -32.55
N PRO A 46 -7.17 -9.35 -33.17
CA PRO A 46 -6.15 -8.32 -33.31
C PRO A 46 -5.92 -7.64 -31.96
N ASN A 47 -4.66 -7.43 -31.57
CA ASN A 47 -4.30 -6.59 -30.43
C ASN A 47 -4.78 -5.15 -30.66
N THR A 48 -5.56 -4.60 -29.75
CA THR A 48 -5.97 -3.20 -29.74
C THR A 48 -5.89 -2.60 -28.33
N SER A 49 -6.24 -1.32 -28.18
CA SER A 49 -6.39 -0.73 -26.84
C SER A 49 -7.71 -1.12 -26.15
N ALA A 50 -8.67 -1.70 -26.86
CA ALA A 50 -10.01 -2.02 -26.34
C ALA A 50 -10.07 -3.38 -25.62
N ASP A 51 -9.14 -4.28 -25.91
CA ASP A 51 -8.95 -5.60 -25.30
C ASP A 51 -7.82 -5.64 -24.27
N ASN A 52 -7.23 -4.48 -23.92
CA ASN A 52 -6.26 -4.40 -22.82
C ASN A 52 -6.92 -4.62 -21.45
N PHE A 53 -6.36 -5.54 -20.67
CA PHE A 53 -6.69 -5.79 -19.27
C PHE A 53 -5.57 -5.30 -18.35
N THR A 54 -5.90 -4.51 -17.33
CA THR A 54 -4.91 -3.99 -16.37
C THR A 54 -4.90 -4.80 -15.09
N TYR A 55 -3.78 -5.47 -14.81
CA TYR A 55 -3.53 -6.05 -13.49
C TYR A 55 -3.14 -4.96 -12.51
N THR A 56 -3.89 -4.87 -11.41
CA THR A 56 -3.53 -4.05 -10.25
C THR A 56 -2.70 -4.88 -9.26
N SER A 57 -1.74 -4.24 -8.60
CA SER A 57 -1.07 -4.83 -7.44
C SER A 57 -2.04 -4.84 -6.25
N VAL A 58 -2.18 -5.98 -5.58
CA VAL A 58 -2.80 -6.01 -4.25
C VAL A 58 -1.73 -5.58 -3.26
N SER A 59 -1.79 -4.32 -2.83
CA SER A 59 -0.91 -3.81 -1.78
C SER A 59 -1.19 -4.56 -0.47
N ALA A 60 -0.15 -5.08 0.18
CA ALA A 60 -0.29 -5.75 1.45
C ALA A 60 -0.57 -4.71 2.55
N HIS A 61 -1.27 -5.11 3.61
CA HIS A 61 -1.68 -4.21 4.68
C HIS A 61 -1.31 -4.78 6.04
N HIS A 62 -0.79 -3.92 6.91
CA HIS A 62 -0.48 -4.27 8.30
C HIS A 62 -1.33 -3.42 9.24
N THR A 63 -2.07 -4.09 10.12
CA THR A 63 -2.92 -3.45 11.13
C THR A 63 -2.27 -3.55 12.50
N TYR A 64 -1.86 -2.41 13.05
CA TYR A 64 -1.40 -2.28 14.43
C TYR A 64 -2.60 -2.03 15.35
N VAL A 65 -2.70 -2.80 16.43
CA VAL A 65 -3.64 -2.53 17.53
C VAL A 65 -2.95 -1.61 18.54
N LEU A 66 -3.22 -0.32 18.47
CA LEU A 66 -2.70 0.66 19.43
C LEU A 66 -3.50 0.54 20.73
N SER A 67 -2.83 0.10 21.79
CA SER A 67 -3.37 0.04 23.15
C SER A 67 -2.74 1.12 24.00
N PHE A 68 -3.49 1.71 24.96
CA PHE A 68 -2.93 2.65 25.94
C PHE A 68 -2.08 1.90 26.99
N GLN A 69 -0.91 1.42 26.57
CA GLN A 69 0.19 0.89 27.37
C GLN A 69 1.47 1.12 26.58
N TRP A 70 2.62 1.22 27.26
CA TRP A 70 3.91 1.43 26.60
C TRP A 70 4.24 0.23 25.69
N ASN A 71 4.10 0.43 24.37
CA ASN A 71 4.41 -0.54 23.32
C ASN A 71 5.33 0.07 22.27
N LEU A 72 6.21 -0.75 21.67
CA LEU A 72 7.29 -0.33 20.78
C LEU A 72 7.03 -0.78 19.34
N LEU A 73 6.91 0.19 18.43
CA LEU A 73 6.79 0.00 16.98
C LEU A 73 8.19 -0.17 16.36
N VAL A 74 8.33 -1.04 15.35
CA VAL A 74 9.60 -1.26 14.63
C VAL A 74 9.58 -0.61 13.24
N TRP A 75 10.72 -0.06 12.82
CA TRP A 75 10.93 0.62 11.54
C TRP A 75 11.03 -0.38 10.36
N PHE A 76 10.28 -0.17 9.27
CA PHE A 76 10.31 -1.03 8.07
C PHE A 76 10.45 -0.35 6.68
N GLY A 77 10.46 0.99 6.56
CA GLY A 77 10.46 1.72 5.27
C GLY A 77 11.84 1.96 4.62
N ALA A 78 12.36 3.20 4.66
CA ALA A 78 13.59 3.65 3.99
C ALA A 78 14.46 4.55 4.90
N ASN A 79 15.78 4.51 4.78
CA ASN A 79 16.65 5.36 5.61
C ASN A 79 16.45 6.87 5.30
N GLY A 80 16.06 7.68 6.28
CA GLY A 80 15.90 9.14 6.17
C GLY A 80 14.60 9.64 5.53
N ALA A 81 13.44 9.02 5.79
CA ALA A 81 12.14 9.44 5.24
C ALA A 81 11.52 10.64 6.01
N ASN A 82 10.17 10.76 6.07
CA ASN A 82 9.47 11.89 6.71
C ASN A 82 8.42 11.40 7.75
N VAL A 83 8.29 12.01 8.94
CA VAL A 83 7.33 11.64 10.03
C VAL A 83 5.92 11.79 9.58
N GLU A 84 5.60 12.99 9.06
CA GLU A 84 4.31 13.23 8.50
C GLU A 84 4.07 12.18 7.42
N THR A 85 4.96 12.11 6.43
CA THR A 85 4.76 11.21 5.29
C THR A 85 4.62 9.74 5.71
N ALA A 86 5.41 9.21 6.64
CA ALA A 86 5.36 7.79 7.00
C ALA A 86 4.50 7.43 8.25
N LEU A 87 3.98 8.41 9.00
CA LEU A 87 2.76 8.20 9.83
C LEU A 87 1.50 8.23 8.95
N LYS A 88 1.49 9.09 7.92
CA LYS A 88 0.41 9.24 6.94
C LYS A 88 0.45 8.18 5.82
N GLY A 89 1.27 7.13 5.94
CA GLY A 89 1.32 6.03 4.95
C GLY A 89 1.71 6.44 3.53
N TRP A 90 2.42 7.57 3.38
CA TRP A 90 2.80 8.29 2.16
C TRP A 90 1.74 9.25 1.56
N GLU A 91 0.60 9.48 2.21
CA GLU A 91 -0.38 10.55 1.91
C GLU A 91 -0.78 10.66 0.41
N SER A 92 -1.02 9.52 -0.22
CA SER A 92 -1.62 9.46 -1.56
C SER A 92 -3.07 9.94 -1.54
N VAL A 93 -3.49 10.71 -2.56
CA VAL A 93 -4.88 11.18 -2.67
C VAL A 93 -5.89 10.08 -3.05
N ASP A 94 -5.43 8.96 -3.62
CA ASP A 94 -6.30 7.89 -4.15
C ASP A 94 -6.10 6.51 -3.49
N ASP A 95 -5.27 6.36 -2.45
CA ASP A 95 -5.10 5.08 -1.74
C ASP A 95 -6.09 4.90 -0.58
N THR A 96 -7.21 4.26 -0.88
CA THR A 96 -8.34 4.03 0.03
C THR A 96 -8.10 3.00 1.14
N LEU A 97 -6.91 2.42 1.25
CA LEU A 97 -6.62 1.32 2.19
C LEU A 97 -5.79 1.75 3.43
N THR A 98 -5.44 3.03 3.54
CA THR A 98 -4.71 3.60 4.71
C THR A 98 -5.65 4.41 5.61
N ASN A 99 -5.32 4.56 6.91
CA ASN A 99 -6.07 5.44 7.81
C ASN A 99 -5.20 6.46 8.60
N ASN A 100 -5.74 7.67 8.74
CA ASN A 100 -5.10 8.78 9.44
C ASN A 100 -5.33 8.69 10.96
N VAL A 101 -4.27 8.47 11.74
CA VAL A 101 -4.30 8.41 13.21
C VAL A 101 -3.82 9.69 13.91
N PHE A 102 -3.55 10.75 13.16
CA PHE A 102 -2.95 11.99 13.67
C PHE A 102 -3.79 12.69 14.75
N SER A 103 -5.10 12.50 14.76
CA SER A 103 -6.04 13.07 15.74
C SER A 103 -6.07 12.36 17.09
N VAL A 104 -5.60 11.11 17.18
CA VAL A 104 -5.57 10.34 18.45
C VAL A 104 -4.18 10.28 19.08
N VAL A 105 -3.14 10.62 18.32
CA VAL A 105 -1.75 10.66 18.79
C VAL A 105 -1.46 11.99 19.49
N THR A 106 -0.91 11.94 20.70
CA THR A 106 -0.50 13.14 21.46
C THR A 106 0.99 13.41 21.40
N ALA A 107 1.78 12.35 21.31
CA ALA A 107 3.23 12.42 21.10
C ALA A 107 3.74 11.15 20.44
N VAL A 108 4.81 11.27 19.68
CA VAL A 108 5.64 10.16 19.22
C VAL A 108 7.07 10.40 19.67
N TYR A 109 7.74 9.37 20.17
CA TYR A 109 9.13 9.43 20.59
C TYR A 109 9.98 8.38 19.90
N ARG A 110 11.23 8.73 19.59
CA ARG A 110 12.27 7.78 19.19
C ARG A 110 13.59 8.05 19.89
N TRP A 111 14.40 7.02 20.06
CA TRP A 111 15.78 7.17 20.50
C TRP A 111 16.69 7.48 19.30
N ASN A 112 17.46 8.57 19.37
CA ASN A 112 18.53 8.83 18.43
C ASN A 112 19.86 8.39 19.05
N ALA A 113 20.39 7.26 18.58
CA ALA A 113 21.64 6.69 19.07
C ALA A 113 22.90 7.49 18.68
N VAL A 114 22.84 8.33 17.64
CA VAL A 114 23.97 9.19 17.22
C VAL A 114 24.08 10.41 18.14
N LEU A 115 22.94 11.04 18.45
CA LEU A 115 22.86 12.20 19.34
C LEU A 115 22.71 11.83 20.83
N GLN A 116 22.57 10.53 21.15
CA GLN A 116 22.33 10.00 22.50
C GLN A 116 21.17 10.71 23.24
N GLN A 117 20.08 10.96 22.52
CA GLN A 117 18.91 11.66 23.06
C GLN A 117 17.58 11.10 22.54
N TRP A 118 16.52 11.31 23.31
CA TRP A 118 15.15 11.15 22.84
C TRP A 118 14.78 12.32 21.93
N LEU A 119 14.12 12.01 20.81
CA LEU A 119 13.51 12.98 19.91
C LEU A 119 12.00 12.90 20.06
N ALA A 120 11.30 14.04 20.06
CA ALA A 120 9.86 14.12 20.19
C ALA A 120 9.16 14.68 18.94
N PHE A 121 7.92 14.24 18.71
CA PHE A 121 7.01 14.80 17.72
C PHE A 121 5.62 14.90 18.33
N PHE A 122 5.09 16.11 18.41
CA PHE A 122 3.76 16.43 18.93
C PHE A 122 2.87 16.86 17.76
N PRO A 123 1.85 16.06 17.38
CA PRO A 123 0.92 16.39 16.30
C PRO A 123 0.27 17.77 16.43
N SER A 124 -0.05 18.19 17.66
CA SER A 124 -0.67 19.48 17.97
C SER A 124 0.27 20.69 17.84
N ALA A 125 1.58 20.48 17.70
CA ALA A 125 2.59 21.55 17.64
C ALA A 125 3.35 21.59 16.30
N VAL A 126 2.89 20.87 15.26
CA VAL A 126 3.47 20.95 13.92
C VAL A 126 3.50 22.40 13.42
N GLY A 127 4.62 22.79 12.80
CA GLY A 127 4.90 24.16 12.38
C GLY A 127 5.42 25.09 13.48
N THR A 128 5.40 24.68 14.75
CA THR A 128 6.00 25.46 15.85
C THR A 128 7.52 25.24 15.89
N PRO A 129 8.36 26.29 15.77
CA PRO A 129 9.81 26.14 15.82
C PRO A 129 10.28 25.49 17.13
N GLY A 130 11.11 24.45 17.03
CA GLY A 130 11.68 23.74 18.17
C GLY A 130 10.71 22.85 18.95
N ALA A 131 9.46 22.67 18.49
CA ALA A 131 8.51 21.76 19.16
C ALA A 131 8.73 20.29 18.77
N ASN A 132 9.17 20.03 17.53
CA ASN A 132 9.30 18.68 16.96
C ASN A 132 10.76 18.45 16.50
N ASP A 133 11.45 17.53 17.14
CA ASP A 133 12.86 17.20 16.85
C ASP A 133 13.03 16.22 15.70
N PHE A 134 11.92 15.59 15.27
CA PHE A 134 11.91 14.79 14.07
C PHE A 134 10.67 15.05 13.23
N THR A 135 10.94 15.40 11.98
CA THR A 135 10.03 15.19 10.86
C THR A 135 10.58 14.11 9.93
N SER A 136 11.52 13.25 10.36
CA SER A 136 11.84 11.95 9.71
C SER A 136 11.27 10.74 10.47
N PHE A 137 10.33 10.02 9.85
CA PHE A 137 10.09 8.62 10.21
C PHE A 137 11.19 7.80 9.55
N ASP A 138 11.58 6.74 10.22
CA ASP A 138 12.76 5.98 9.89
C ASP A 138 12.55 4.37 10.07
N ARG A 139 13.28 2.33 8.46
CA ARG A 139 13.68 0.85 8.48
C ARG A 139 14.86 0.47 9.43
N TYR A 140 14.61 -0.40 10.42
CA TYR A 140 15.52 -0.84 11.51
C TYR A 140 15.87 0.14 12.68
N VAL A 141 15.13 1.25 12.84
CA VAL A 141 14.94 2.05 14.09
C VAL A 141 13.64 1.61 14.82
N ALA A 142 13.15 2.33 15.84
CA ALA A 142 11.89 2.03 16.56
C ALA A 142 11.21 3.29 17.16
N TYR A 143 9.89 3.21 17.43
CA TYR A 143 9.04 4.32 17.94
C TYR A 143 8.11 3.95 19.09
N TRP A 144 7.89 4.90 20.00
CA TRP A 144 6.79 4.89 20.96
C TRP A 144 5.72 5.87 20.49
N VAL A 145 4.47 5.42 20.37
CA VAL A 145 3.32 6.25 19.95
C VAL A 145 2.36 6.38 21.13
N ALA A 146 2.22 7.60 21.66
CA ALA A 146 1.27 7.89 22.73
C ALA A 146 -0.10 8.27 22.12
N VAL A 147 -1.16 7.56 22.52
CA VAL A 147 -2.53 7.80 22.07
C VAL A 147 -3.48 8.06 23.24
N VAL A 148 -4.52 8.88 23.04
CA VAL A 148 -5.54 9.15 24.08
C VAL A 148 -6.53 8.00 24.29
N THR A 149 -6.77 7.21 23.26
CA THR A 149 -7.67 6.07 23.24
C THR A 149 -7.11 4.96 22.35
N GLY A 150 -7.51 3.71 22.58
CA GLY A 150 -7.10 2.61 21.71
C GLY A 150 -7.66 2.75 20.29
N ALA A 151 -6.88 2.36 19.29
CA ALA A 151 -7.23 2.50 17.88
C ALA A 151 -6.58 1.41 17.02
N ASN A 152 -7.23 1.05 15.91
CA ASN A 152 -6.61 0.23 14.86
C ASN A 152 -5.97 1.15 13.82
N TRP A 153 -4.65 1.05 13.65
CA TRP A 153 -3.90 1.79 12.65
C TRP A 153 -3.48 0.83 11.53
N THR A 154 -4.04 1.00 10.35
CA THR A 154 -3.75 0.18 9.17
C THR A 154 -2.91 0.99 8.19
N ILE A 155 -1.73 0.46 7.86
CA ILE A 155 -0.86 1.03 6.84
C ILE A 155 -0.70 0.05 5.67
N ALA A 156 -0.54 0.61 4.47
CA ALA A 156 -0.03 -0.12 3.33
C ALA A 156 1.42 -0.52 3.59
N THR A 157 1.79 -1.73 3.17
CA THR A 157 3.17 -2.23 3.17
C THR A 157 3.59 -2.55 1.75
N PRO A 158 4.75 -2.04 1.28
CA PRO A 158 5.29 -2.32 -0.05
C PRO A 158 5.76 -3.78 -0.21
#